data_AF-A0AAW0F5I7-F1
#
_entry.id   AF-A0AAW0F5I7-F1
#
_cell.length_a   1.000
_cell.length_b   1.000
_cell.length_c   1.000
_cell.angle_alpha   90.00
_cell.angle_beta   90.00
_cell.angle_gamma   90.00
#
_symmetry.space_group_name_H-M   'P 1'
#
loop_
_entity.id
_entity.type
_entity.pdbx_description
1 polymer ?
#
loop_
_entity_poly.entity_id
_entity_poly.type
_entity_poly.pdbx_seq_one_letter_code
_entity_poly.pdbx_strand_id
1 'polypeptide(L)'
;MPRVRAARVAWYAGQELDAYLRQRAWHWTVRRNYALAADYCIRLLNRHPHDALGLVLGEVAGSRTSQDTFTTKCAQSLRECCTRRGASDAAALLRAALGASSASATAPSASPAQVCQRLPTADEVVAMHAELAEATAAAHTAGLRAQASADESLVVHNTESAEATALAVRRCSLRCASPPRAELLEPAHTTSGRGLYATRHIAARQCILTEAPLLVQRSDDTVCAHCLAPLSARSSSSSGGSDLAISGAGDSDAIGVACPHCEHETYCSTGCRDAAWTEYHACCCASRNPEMAEWSGGMRDVLRRGGGGGGGSVSAATGVGDSSSEARAALSCLAVAKLCAMATVQQRHPLSLPGLASLRGVADYQPATALCEIGALAVALSAALRQPHLYMEEVLSLFALLQTNELCAPRGIALYTALSMLNHSCDPNCAVVGADAAAPGQRVGRGPMEKQLVALRPIRDGEQLCVNYNANLMAQLSYADRQALCAQRHFTCHCPRCIRRE
;
A
#
# COMPACT_ATOMS: atom_id res chain seq x y z
N MET A 1 -4.75 -24.22 37.60
CA MET A 1 -5.79 -23.27 37.15
C MET A 1 -5.40 -22.54 35.84
N PRO A 2 -5.40 -23.21 34.67
CA PRO A 2 -5.07 -22.56 33.38
C PRO A 2 -6.24 -21.76 32.78
N ARG A 3 -7.48 -22.24 32.95
CA ARG A 3 -8.70 -21.62 32.38
C ARG A 3 -9.02 -20.22 32.94
N VAL A 4 -8.82 -20.01 34.25
CA VAL A 4 -9.02 -18.71 34.91
C VAL A 4 -7.98 -17.68 34.44
N ARG A 5 -6.74 -18.12 34.18
CA ARG A 5 -5.69 -17.26 33.61
C ARG A 5 -6.02 -16.86 32.16
N ALA A 6 -6.51 -17.80 31.34
CA ALA A 6 -6.92 -17.52 29.96
C ALA A 6 -8.09 -16.53 29.86
N ALA A 7 -9.13 -16.69 30.70
CA ALA A 7 -10.26 -15.76 30.73
C ALA A 7 -9.85 -14.33 31.13
N ARG A 8 -8.95 -14.21 32.11
CA ARG A 8 -8.41 -12.91 32.55
C ARG A 8 -7.56 -12.25 31.47
N VAL A 9 -6.72 -13.02 30.77
CA VAL A 9 -5.92 -12.50 29.63
C VAL A 9 -6.82 -12.04 28.49
N ALA A 10 -7.84 -12.83 28.13
CA ALA A 10 -8.80 -12.45 27.10
C ALA A 10 -9.58 -11.18 27.46
N TRP A 11 -9.93 -11.01 28.73
CA TRP A 11 -10.58 -9.80 29.22
C TRP A 11 -9.68 -8.57 29.13
N TYR A 12 -8.42 -8.67 29.57
CA TYR A 12 -7.45 -7.56 29.44
C TYR A 12 -7.20 -7.19 27.98
N ALA A 13 -6.98 -8.19 27.11
CA ALA A 13 -6.83 -7.98 25.67
C ALA A 13 -8.08 -7.30 25.05
N GLY A 14 -9.27 -7.66 25.53
CA GLY A 14 -10.52 -7.01 25.14
C GLY A 14 -10.55 -5.53 25.50
N GLN A 15 -10.10 -5.16 26.70
CA GLN A 15 -10.02 -3.75 27.11
C GLN A 15 -8.97 -2.97 26.33
N GLU A 16 -7.80 -3.54 26.10
CA GLU A 16 -6.75 -2.92 25.29
C GLU A 16 -7.24 -2.65 23.88
N LEU A 17 -7.96 -3.61 23.28
CA LEU A 17 -8.59 -3.43 21.99
C LEU A 17 -9.63 -2.30 22.01
N ASP A 18 -10.50 -2.25 23.03
CA ASP A 18 -11.52 -1.20 23.12
C ASP A 18 -10.90 0.19 23.31
N ALA A 19 -9.80 0.30 24.07
CA ALA A 19 -9.04 1.53 24.22
C ALA A 19 -8.38 1.93 22.89
N TYR A 20 -7.77 0.98 22.19
CA TYR A 20 -7.18 1.18 20.87
C TYR A 20 -8.22 1.68 19.86
N LEU A 21 -9.39 1.03 19.76
CA LEU A 21 -10.45 1.43 18.83
C LEU A 21 -10.93 2.88 19.10
N ARG A 22 -11.10 3.27 20.37
CA ARG A 22 -11.46 4.66 20.74
C ARG A 22 -10.36 5.65 20.35
N GLN A 23 -9.11 5.32 20.62
CA GLN A 23 -7.96 6.17 20.28
C GLN A 23 -7.82 6.34 18.77
N ARG A 24 -7.94 5.27 17.98
CA ARG A 24 -7.86 5.32 16.52
C ARG A 24 -9.04 6.07 15.90
N ALA A 25 -10.27 5.84 16.38
CA ALA A 25 -11.44 6.60 15.94
C ALA A 25 -11.21 8.10 16.14
N TRP A 26 -10.83 8.52 17.34
CA TRP A 26 -10.52 9.92 17.65
C TRP A 26 -9.40 10.48 16.78
N HIS A 27 -8.27 9.75 16.67
CA HIS A 27 -7.11 10.16 15.89
C HIS A 27 -7.48 10.50 14.44
N TRP A 28 -8.24 9.64 13.79
CA TRP A 28 -8.63 9.83 12.40
C TRP A 28 -9.70 10.91 12.22
N THR A 29 -10.63 11.07 13.17
CA THR A 29 -11.59 12.18 13.12
C THR A 29 -10.89 13.54 13.18
N VAL A 30 -9.91 13.72 14.08
CA VAL A 30 -9.14 14.98 14.18
C VAL A 30 -8.32 15.25 12.93
N ARG A 31 -7.80 14.19 12.30
CA ARG A 31 -7.08 14.28 11.02
C ARG A 31 -7.99 14.47 9.80
N ARG A 32 -9.31 14.58 10.01
CA ARG A 32 -10.32 14.71 8.95
C ARG A 32 -10.30 13.56 7.95
N ASN A 33 -9.91 12.38 8.43
CA ASN A 33 -9.92 11.15 7.68
C ASN A 33 -11.13 10.32 8.15
N TYR A 34 -12.30 10.72 7.66
CA TYR A 34 -13.58 10.26 8.19
C TYR A 34 -13.88 8.83 7.75
N ALA A 35 -13.34 8.36 6.62
CA ALA A 35 -13.46 6.96 6.23
C ALA A 35 -12.84 6.02 7.27
N LEU A 36 -11.58 6.26 7.64
CA LEU A 36 -10.90 5.45 8.66
C LEU A 36 -11.56 5.62 10.03
N ALA A 37 -11.96 6.84 10.39
CA ALA A 37 -12.69 7.09 11.62
C ALA A 37 -14.00 6.29 11.69
N ALA A 38 -14.77 6.23 10.60
CA ALA A 38 -16.00 5.46 10.51
C ALA A 38 -15.75 3.96 10.66
N ASP A 39 -14.74 3.38 10.01
CA ASP A 39 -14.40 1.95 10.18
C ASP A 39 -14.10 1.61 11.65
N TYR A 40 -13.31 2.44 12.34
CA TYR A 40 -13.04 2.25 13.77
C TYR A 40 -14.27 2.45 14.65
N CYS A 41 -15.13 3.43 14.36
CA CYS A 41 -16.38 3.64 15.09
C CYS A 41 -17.34 2.45 14.92
N ILE A 42 -17.49 1.92 13.70
CA ILE A 42 -18.34 0.75 13.42
C ILE A 42 -17.85 -0.45 14.23
N ARG A 43 -16.54 -0.72 14.25
CA ARG A 43 -15.94 -1.82 15.03
C ARG A 43 -16.17 -1.64 16.53
N LEU A 44 -15.96 -0.42 17.04
CA LEU A 44 -16.19 -0.10 18.45
C LEU A 44 -17.66 -0.29 18.83
N LEU A 45 -18.60 0.22 18.02
CA LEU A 45 -20.03 0.20 18.31
C LEU A 45 -20.64 -1.20 18.13
N ASN A 46 -20.10 -2.04 17.25
CA ASN A 46 -20.48 -3.45 17.18
C ASN A 46 -20.13 -4.22 18.47
N ARG A 47 -19.10 -3.78 19.20
CA ARG A 47 -18.71 -4.35 20.50
C ARG A 47 -19.44 -3.68 21.66
N HIS A 48 -19.59 -2.36 21.60
CA HIS A 48 -20.17 -1.51 22.63
C HIS A 48 -21.19 -0.54 22.02
N PRO A 49 -22.44 -0.98 21.76
CA PRO A 49 -23.46 -0.17 21.07
C PRO A 49 -23.89 1.11 21.80
N HIS A 50 -23.43 1.29 23.03
CA HIS A 50 -23.77 2.40 23.92
C HIS A 50 -22.54 3.20 24.35
N ASP A 51 -21.42 3.03 23.65
CA ASP A 51 -20.21 3.83 23.88
C ASP A 51 -20.46 5.28 23.45
N ALA A 52 -20.47 6.21 24.41
CA ALA A 52 -20.81 7.60 24.15
C ALA A 52 -19.83 8.29 23.17
N LEU A 53 -18.53 8.01 23.29
CA LEU A 53 -17.51 8.55 22.39
C LEU A 53 -17.70 7.98 20.99
N GLY A 54 -17.84 6.67 20.87
CA GLY A 54 -18.08 5.99 19.59
C GLY A 54 -19.34 6.48 18.87
N LEU A 55 -20.43 6.75 19.59
CA LEU A 55 -21.68 7.25 19.00
C LEU A 55 -21.52 8.66 18.44
N VAL A 56 -20.88 9.56 19.19
CA VAL A 56 -20.66 10.95 18.73
C VAL A 56 -19.68 10.98 17.57
N LEU A 57 -18.55 10.27 17.65
CA LEU A 57 -17.60 10.18 16.54
C LEU A 57 -18.20 9.48 15.31
N GLY A 58 -19.06 8.48 15.52
CA GLY A 58 -19.77 7.76 14.46
C GLY A 58 -20.75 8.66 13.71
N GLU A 59 -21.49 9.52 14.40
CA GLU A 59 -22.34 10.53 13.78
C GLU A 59 -21.52 11.52 12.94
N VAL A 60 -20.39 12.00 13.49
CA VAL A 60 -19.48 12.91 12.79
C VAL A 60 -18.92 12.27 11.52
N ALA A 61 -18.30 11.09 11.66
CA ALA A 61 -17.68 10.39 10.55
C ALA A 61 -18.71 9.98 9.49
N GLY A 62 -19.84 9.39 9.91
CA GLY A 62 -20.90 8.94 9.01
C GLY A 62 -21.49 10.06 8.16
N SER A 63 -21.68 11.25 8.73
CA SER A 63 -22.15 12.43 7.98
C SER A 63 -21.18 12.88 6.89
N ARG A 64 -19.88 12.72 7.12
CA ARG A 64 -18.81 13.12 6.20
C ARG A 64 -18.50 12.06 5.15
N THR A 65 -18.89 10.82 5.37
CA THR A 65 -18.68 9.71 4.43
C THR A 65 -19.96 9.30 3.69
N SER A 66 -21.03 10.12 3.76
CA SER A 66 -22.34 9.84 3.15
C SER A 66 -22.96 8.51 3.61
N GLN A 67 -22.78 8.13 4.88
CA GLN A 67 -23.35 6.91 5.46
C GLN A 67 -24.63 7.21 6.26
N ASP A 68 -25.70 7.65 5.59
CA ASP A 68 -26.93 8.14 6.24
C ASP A 68 -27.55 7.15 7.24
N THR A 69 -27.51 5.85 6.92
CA THR A 69 -28.03 4.80 7.81
C THR A 69 -27.19 4.68 9.09
N PHE A 70 -25.86 4.79 8.98
CA PHE A 70 -24.97 4.71 10.13
C PHE A 70 -25.13 5.94 11.03
N THR A 71 -25.16 7.14 10.43
CA THR A 71 -25.39 8.41 11.13
C THR A 71 -26.72 8.40 11.89
N THR A 72 -27.80 7.97 11.23
CA THR A 72 -29.14 7.91 11.84
C THR A 72 -29.17 6.95 13.03
N LYS A 73 -28.53 5.78 12.91
CA LYS A 73 -28.42 4.80 14.00
C LYS A 73 -27.63 5.37 15.19
N CYS A 74 -26.50 6.04 14.92
CA CYS A 74 -25.71 6.68 15.98
C CYS A 74 -26.51 7.75 16.72
N ALA A 75 -27.19 8.64 15.99
CA ALA A 75 -28.03 9.68 16.58
C ALA A 75 -29.19 9.13 17.40
N GLN A 76 -29.84 8.05 16.94
CA GLN A 76 -30.89 7.38 17.70
C GLN A 76 -30.34 6.76 18.99
N SER A 77 -29.28 5.97 18.91
CA SER A 77 -28.69 5.32 20.08
C SER A 77 -28.13 6.32 21.08
N LEU A 78 -27.64 7.48 20.63
CA LEU A 78 -27.21 8.58 21.48
C LEU A 78 -28.38 9.16 22.29
N ARG A 79 -29.53 9.43 21.65
CA ARG A 79 -30.76 9.87 22.34
C ARG A 79 -31.22 8.85 23.38
N GLU A 80 -31.24 7.57 23.03
CA GLU A 80 -31.60 6.48 23.95
C GLU A 80 -30.64 6.40 25.15
N CYS A 81 -29.34 6.64 24.94
CA CYS A 81 -28.35 6.70 26.01
C CYS A 81 -28.56 7.90 26.94
N CYS A 82 -28.87 9.08 26.39
CA CYS A 82 -29.19 10.27 27.18
C CYS A 82 -30.39 10.02 28.10
N THR A 83 -31.49 9.49 27.55
CA THR A 83 -32.69 9.15 28.32
C THR A 83 -32.39 8.13 29.43
N ARG A 84 -31.64 7.06 29.13
CA ARG A 84 -31.32 6.02 30.12
C ARG A 84 -30.41 6.50 31.25
N ARG A 85 -29.50 7.44 30.97
CA ARG A 85 -28.53 7.95 31.96
C ARG A 85 -28.94 9.29 32.59
N GLY A 86 -30.11 9.82 32.24
CA GLY A 86 -30.58 11.12 32.73
C GLY A 86 -29.69 12.29 32.29
N ALA A 87 -28.99 12.16 31.15
CA ALA A 87 -28.18 13.24 30.60
C ALA A 87 -29.06 14.16 29.75
N SER A 88 -28.89 15.48 29.89
CA SER A 88 -29.63 16.49 29.13
C SER A 88 -29.34 16.43 27.63
N ASP A 89 -28.10 16.13 27.27
CA ASP A 89 -27.59 16.13 25.90
C ASP A 89 -26.37 15.21 25.75
N ALA A 90 -25.88 15.11 24.50
CA ALA A 90 -24.68 14.35 24.17
C ALA A 90 -23.43 14.85 24.91
N ALA A 91 -23.33 16.15 25.15
CA ALA A 91 -22.20 16.77 25.85
C ALA A 91 -22.15 16.35 27.33
N ALA A 92 -23.29 16.34 28.03
CA ALA A 92 -23.40 15.84 29.39
C ALA A 92 -23.07 14.34 29.46
N LEU A 93 -23.53 13.56 28.49
CA LEU A 93 -23.23 12.13 28.40
C LEU A 93 -21.72 11.87 28.20
N LEU A 94 -21.06 12.62 27.32
CA LEU A 94 -19.62 12.54 27.07
C LEU A 94 -18.81 12.94 28.31
N ARG A 95 -19.18 14.04 28.98
CA ARG A 95 -18.53 14.49 30.22
C ARG A 95 -18.60 13.43 31.31
N ALA A 96 -19.74 12.76 31.47
CA ALA A 96 -19.88 11.65 32.41
C ALA A 96 -19.03 10.43 32.02
N ALA A 97 -18.97 10.10 30.72
CA ALA A 97 -18.22 8.94 30.22
C ALA A 97 -16.69 9.13 30.30
N LEU A 98 -16.18 10.29 29.91
CA LEU A 98 -14.75 10.59 29.85
C LEU A 98 -14.20 11.14 31.19
N GLY A 99 -15.03 11.85 31.96
CA GLY A 99 -14.66 12.38 33.28
C GLY A 99 -14.31 11.27 34.30
N ALA A 100 -15.00 10.13 34.22
CA ALA A 100 -14.70 8.96 35.06
C ALA A 100 -13.33 8.31 34.77
N SER A 101 -12.73 8.57 33.60
CA SER A 101 -11.40 8.01 33.21
C SER A 101 -10.22 8.93 33.57
N SER A 102 -10.46 10.17 33.99
CA SER A 102 -9.40 11.17 34.22
C SER A 102 -8.64 11.03 35.55
N ALA A 103 -9.04 10.11 36.43
CA ALA A 103 -8.43 9.94 37.75
C ALA A 103 -7.07 9.20 37.77
N SER A 104 -6.50 8.82 36.61
CA SER A 104 -5.22 8.11 36.56
C SER A 104 -4.44 8.41 35.27
N ALA A 105 -3.72 9.55 35.21
CA ALA A 105 -2.45 9.65 34.49
C ALA A 105 -1.85 11.07 34.62
N THR A 106 -0.89 11.23 35.54
CA THR A 106 0.12 12.29 35.45
C THR A 106 1.41 11.69 34.87
N ALA A 107 1.82 12.09 33.67
CA ALA A 107 3.17 11.87 33.17
C ALA A 107 3.64 13.05 32.29
N PRO A 108 4.89 13.51 32.41
CA PRO A 108 5.38 14.72 31.75
C PRO A 108 5.93 14.46 30.34
N SER A 109 5.89 15.53 29.53
CA SER A 109 6.52 15.76 28.21
C SER A 109 6.43 14.61 27.20
N ALA A 110 5.41 14.67 26.35
CA ALA A 110 5.11 13.66 25.34
C ALA A 110 5.74 13.94 23.97
N SER A 111 6.32 12.90 23.35
CA SER A 111 6.76 12.89 21.95
C SER A 111 5.55 12.85 20.98
N PRO A 112 5.72 13.13 19.67
CA PRO A 112 4.62 13.08 18.69
C PRO A 112 3.89 11.72 18.63
N ALA A 113 4.58 10.62 18.94
CA ALA A 113 4.00 9.28 19.00
C ALA A 113 3.06 9.08 20.22
N GLN A 114 3.30 9.80 21.32
CA GLN A 114 2.48 9.72 22.54
C GLN A 114 1.18 10.54 22.43
N VAL A 115 1.10 11.53 21.54
CA VAL A 115 -0.14 12.28 21.25
C VAL A 115 -1.24 11.36 20.67
N CYS A 116 -0.84 10.32 19.93
CA CYS A 116 -1.77 9.35 19.33
C CYS A 116 -2.39 8.36 20.33
N GLN A 117 -1.98 8.38 21.61
CA GLN A 117 -2.42 7.46 22.65
C GLN A 117 -3.34 8.12 23.70
N ARG A 118 -3.57 9.43 23.61
CA ARG A 118 -4.45 10.14 24.56
C ARG A 118 -5.90 10.07 24.07
N LEU A 119 -6.79 9.60 24.94
CA LEU A 119 -8.23 9.78 24.73
C LEU A 119 -8.58 11.28 24.78
N PRO A 120 -9.57 11.74 24.01
CA PRO A 120 -9.97 13.14 24.04
C PRO A 120 -10.60 13.52 25.38
N THR A 121 -10.53 14.82 25.69
CA THR A 121 -11.39 15.42 26.70
C THR A 121 -12.81 15.58 26.14
N ALA A 122 -13.81 15.61 27.01
CA ALA A 122 -15.19 15.79 26.57
C ALA A 122 -15.40 17.12 25.82
N ASP A 123 -14.72 18.18 26.25
CA ASP A 123 -14.85 19.49 25.62
C ASP A 123 -14.25 19.53 24.20
N GLU A 124 -13.15 18.80 23.95
CA GLU A 124 -12.59 18.64 22.59
C GLU A 124 -13.57 17.95 21.64
N VAL A 125 -14.29 16.92 22.11
CA VAL A 125 -15.28 16.21 21.30
C VAL A 125 -16.52 17.07 21.05
N VAL A 126 -16.98 17.79 22.08
CA VAL A 126 -18.16 18.67 21.99
C VAL A 126 -17.89 19.84 21.03
N ALA A 127 -16.72 20.46 21.09
CA ALA A 127 -16.35 21.54 20.17
C ALA A 127 -16.39 21.05 18.70
N MET A 128 -15.81 19.89 18.43
CA MET A 128 -15.83 19.29 17.09
C MET A 128 -17.24 18.94 16.60
N HIS A 129 -18.09 18.40 17.47
CA HIS A 129 -19.47 18.07 17.12
C HIS A 129 -20.29 19.33 16.82
N ALA A 130 -20.06 20.41 17.57
CA ALA A 130 -20.68 21.71 17.32
C ALA A 130 -20.23 22.32 15.97
N GLU A 131 -18.93 22.29 15.65
CA GLU A 131 -18.40 22.73 14.36
C GLU A 131 -19.07 22.02 13.18
N LEU A 132 -19.35 20.72 13.32
CA LEU A 132 -20.06 19.95 12.30
C LEU A 132 -21.52 20.41 12.16
N ALA A 133 -22.22 20.60 13.27
CA ALA A 133 -23.61 21.05 13.26
C ALA A 133 -23.74 22.42 12.59
N GLU A 134 -22.82 23.34 12.87
CA GLU A 134 -22.73 24.66 12.23
C GLU A 134 -22.46 24.55 10.72
N ALA A 135 -21.49 23.74 10.31
CA ALA A 135 -21.16 23.52 8.91
C ALA A 135 -22.34 22.90 8.13
N THR A 136 -23.08 21.98 8.76
CA THR A 136 -24.25 21.32 8.17
C THR A 136 -25.42 22.30 8.02
N ALA A 137 -25.67 23.13 9.05
CA ALA A 137 -26.67 24.17 9.00
C ALA A 137 -26.37 25.20 7.89
N ALA A 138 -25.11 25.64 7.78
CA ALA A 138 -24.67 26.57 6.75
C ALA A 138 -24.85 26.00 5.32
N ALA A 139 -24.51 24.72 5.10
CA ALA A 139 -24.73 24.06 3.82
C ALA A 139 -26.22 23.99 3.44
N HIS A 140 -27.08 23.70 4.42
CA HIS A 140 -28.53 23.66 4.23
C HIS A 140 -29.10 25.04 3.84
N THR A 141 -28.66 26.11 4.52
CA THR A 141 -29.07 27.49 4.20
C THR A 141 -28.61 27.91 2.80
N ALA A 142 -27.46 27.42 2.33
CA ALA A 142 -26.94 27.70 1.00
C ALA A 142 -27.62 26.90 -0.14
N GLY A 143 -28.60 26.02 0.16
CA GLY A 143 -29.24 25.16 -0.84
C GLY A 143 -28.28 24.14 -1.48
N LEU A 144 -27.08 23.98 -0.91
CA LEU A 144 -26.10 23.00 -1.35
C LEU A 144 -26.48 21.65 -0.72
N ARG A 145 -26.61 20.59 -1.52
CA ARG A 145 -26.53 19.23 -0.96
C ARG A 145 -25.21 19.11 -0.21
N ALA A 146 -25.23 18.45 0.96
CA ALA A 146 -24.02 18.11 1.70
C ALA A 146 -22.97 17.62 0.69
N GLN A 147 -21.91 18.42 0.51
CA GLN A 147 -20.95 18.23 -0.58
C GLN A 147 -20.44 16.79 -0.53
N ALA A 148 -20.37 16.13 -1.69
CA ALA A 148 -19.62 14.88 -1.82
C ALA A 148 -18.27 15.09 -1.14
N SER A 149 -17.91 14.19 -0.21
CA SER A 149 -16.70 14.33 0.58
C SER A 149 -15.52 14.55 -0.37
N ALA A 150 -14.77 15.63 -0.16
CA ALA A 150 -13.49 15.79 -0.84
C ALA A 150 -12.65 14.52 -0.65
N ASP A 151 -11.82 14.19 -1.63
CA ASP A 151 -10.92 13.06 -1.52
C ASP A 151 -10.08 13.19 -0.23
N GLU A 152 -9.94 12.07 0.47
CA GLU A 152 -9.12 11.98 1.67
C GLU A 152 -7.73 11.47 1.28
N SER A 153 -6.73 11.81 2.09
CA SER A 153 -5.35 11.37 1.87
C SER A 153 -4.80 10.64 3.08
N LEU A 154 -4.09 9.54 2.84
CA LEU A 154 -3.36 8.78 3.85
C LEU A 154 -1.86 8.85 3.55
N VAL A 155 -1.09 9.30 4.53
CA VAL A 155 0.38 9.30 4.47
C VAL A 155 0.94 8.20 5.37
N VAL A 156 1.71 7.30 4.77
CA VAL A 156 2.41 6.21 5.45
C VAL A 156 3.88 6.55 5.58
N HIS A 157 4.37 6.56 6.82
CA HIS A 157 5.78 6.76 7.13
C HIS A 157 6.49 5.43 7.37
N ASN A 158 7.81 5.41 7.15
CA ASN A 158 8.62 4.24 7.47
C ASN A 158 8.65 4.00 8.98
N THR A 159 8.57 2.74 9.39
CA THR A 159 8.69 2.31 10.79
C THR A 159 10.03 1.64 11.08
N GLU A 160 10.72 1.18 10.03
CA GLU A 160 12.08 0.66 10.12
C GLU A 160 13.09 1.79 10.38
N SER A 161 14.14 1.48 11.15
CA SER A 161 15.17 2.47 11.48
C SER A 161 15.96 2.91 10.25
N ALA A 162 16.47 4.14 10.29
CA ALA A 162 17.32 4.68 9.22
C ALA A 162 18.56 3.80 8.99
N GLU A 163 19.16 3.28 10.06
CA GLU A 163 20.32 2.40 10.01
C GLU A 163 20.03 1.06 9.31
N ALA A 164 18.91 0.43 9.62
CA ALA A 164 18.51 -0.84 8.98
C ALA A 164 18.28 -0.65 7.47
N THR A 165 17.62 0.46 7.10
CA THR A 165 17.41 0.81 5.69
C THR A 165 18.72 1.11 4.97
N ALA A 166 19.62 1.89 5.59
CA ALA A 166 20.94 2.18 5.04
C ALA A 166 21.79 0.91 4.88
N LEU A 167 21.70 -0.04 5.82
CA LEU A 167 22.38 -1.33 5.72
C LEU A 167 21.84 -2.18 4.57
N ALA A 168 20.52 -2.16 4.31
CA ALA A 168 19.94 -2.83 3.15
C ALA A 168 20.50 -2.26 1.82
N VAL A 169 20.51 -0.94 1.67
CA VAL A 169 21.11 -0.25 0.52
C VAL A 169 22.59 -0.61 0.36
N ARG A 170 23.35 -0.58 1.46
CA ARG A 170 24.78 -0.91 1.46
C ARG A 170 25.02 -2.35 0.99
N ARG A 171 24.22 -3.31 1.45
CA ARG A 171 24.30 -4.72 1.00
C ARG A 171 24.05 -4.84 -0.50
N CYS A 172 23.06 -4.12 -1.05
CA CYS A 172 22.79 -4.11 -2.49
C CYS A 172 23.94 -3.50 -3.30
N SER A 173 24.56 -2.41 -2.81
CA SER A 173 25.70 -1.80 -3.50
C SER A 173 26.97 -2.65 -3.45
N LEU A 174 27.22 -3.32 -2.32
CA LEU A 174 28.36 -4.24 -2.15
C LEU A 174 28.33 -5.44 -3.11
N ARG A 175 27.15 -5.83 -3.60
CA ARG A 175 27.03 -6.85 -4.66
C ARG A 175 27.62 -6.42 -6.00
N CYS A 176 27.77 -5.10 -6.23
CA CYS A 176 28.35 -4.56 -7.47
C CYS A 176 29.78 -4.06 -7.29
N ALA A 177 30.17 -3.53 -6.12
CA ALA A 177 31.54 -3.09 -5.90
C ALA A 177 31.91 -2.97 -4.41
N SER A 178 33.19 -3.13 -4.10
CA SER A 178 33.79 -2.83 -2.78
C SER A 178 34.90 -1.79 -2.93
N PRO A 179 34.89 -0.66 -2.18
CA PRO A 179 33.80 -0.20 -1.31
C PRO A 179 32.49 0.07 -2.07
N PRO A 180 31.33 0.18 -1.37
CA PRO A 180 30.03 0.42 -2.02
C PRO A 180 30.05 1.74 -2.80
N ARG A 181 29.27 1.83 -3.88
CA ARG A 181 29.13 3.01 -4.75
C ARG A 181 28.00 3.94 -4.36
N ALA A 182 27.06 3.47 -3.54
CA ALA A 182 25.91 4.23 -3.11
C ALA A 182 25.67 4.10 -1.61
N GLU A 183 25.16 5.17 -1.03
CA GLU A 183 24.66 5.24 0.35
C GLU A 183 23.31 5.95 0.41
N LEU A 184 22.56 5.68 1.49
CA LEU A 184 21.28 6.33 1.76
C LEU A 184 21.52 7.54 2.66
N LEU A 185 21.08 8.72 2.22
CA LEU A 185 21.12 9.94 3.02
C LEU A 185 19.74 10.61 3.05
N GLU A 186 19.46 11.37 4.11
CA GLU A 186 18.32 12.28 4.23
C GLU A 186 18.83 13.69 4.55
N PRO A 187 19.41 14.42 3.56
CA PRO A 187 20.00 15.71 3.87
C PRO A 187 18.92 16.70 4.32
N ALA A 188 19.25 17.49 5.35
CA ALA A 188 18.38 18.54 5.84
C ALA A 188 18.06 19.55 4.73
N HIS A 189 16.85 20.10 4.75
CA HIS A 189 16.39 21.16 3.84
C HIS A 189 16.31 20.77 2.35
N THR A 190 16.24 19.48 2.02
CA THR A 190 15.92 19.03 0.66
C THR A 190 14.41 18.89 0.48
N THR A 191 13.91 19.14 -0.72
CA THR A 191 12.51 18.90 -1.08
C THR A 191 12.23 17.44 -1.45
N SER A 192 13.29 16.65 -1.68
CA SER A 192 13.18 15.25 -2.11
C SER A 192 13.26 14.25 -0.95
N GLY A 193 13.55 14.70 0.28
CA GLY A 193 13.69 13.83 1.44
C GLY A 193 14.86 12.86 1.30
N ARG A 194 14.61 11.57 1.58
CA ARG A 194 15.63 10.52 1.47
C ARG A 194 16.02 10.28 0.02
N GLY A 195 17.28 9.95 -0.21
CA GLY A 195 17.78 9.60 -1.53
C GLY A 195 19.04 8.76 -1.49
N LEU A 196 19.38 8.16 -2.62
CA LEU A 196 20.68 7.53 -2.81
C LEU A 196 21.70 8.53 -3.34
N TYR A 197 22.91 8.48 -2.80
CA TYR A 197 24.02 9.37 -3.18
C TYR A 197 25.26 8.55 -3.53
N ALA A 198 26.02 9.03 -4.50
CA ALA A 198 27.29 8.44 -4.88
C ALA A 198 28.33 8.64 -3.77
N THR A 199 29.02 7.59 -3.39
CA THR A 199 30.09 7.61 -2.36
C THR A 199 31.49 7.84 -2.94
N ARG A 200 31.56 7.96 -4.28
CA ARG A 200 32.77 8.20 -5.08
C ARG A 200 32.38 8.48 -6.52
N HIS A 201 33.36 8.86 -7.34
CA HIS A 201 33.18 8.93 -8.79
C HIS A 201 32.76 7.56 -9.38
N ILE A 202 31.74 7.57 -10.25
CA ILE A 202 31.23 6.39 -10.95
C ILE A 202 31.28 6.67 -12.45
N ALA A 203 31.95 5.81 -13.21
CA ALA A 203 31.99 5.96 -14.67
C ALA A 203 30.66 5.54 -15.31
N ALA A 204 30.38 6.08 -16.51
CA ALA A 204 29.20 5.68 -17.27
C ALA A 204 29.14 4.15 -17.46
N ARG A 205 27.93 3.60 -17.49
CA ARG A 205 27.58 2.18 -17.63
C ARG A 205 28.02 1.26 -16.49
N GLN A 206 28.60 1.78 -15.41
CA GLN A 206 28.93 0.95 -14.25
C GLN A 206 27.66 0.60 -13.44
N CYS A 207 27.58 -0.64 -12.95
CA CYS A 207 26.59 -1.03 -11.94
C CYS A 207 26.87 -0.34 -10.61
N ILE A 208 25.86 0.27 -10.02
CA ILE A 208 25.91 0.96 -8.73
C ILE A 208 25.42 0.04 -7.60
N LEU A 209 24.27 -0.60 -7.81
CA LEU A 209 23.69 -1.59 -6.91
C LEU A 209 22.83 -2.58 -7.69
N THR A 210 22.66 -3.75 -7.09
CA THR A 210 21.81 -4.84 -7.58
C THR A 210 20.83 -5.24 -6.50
N GLU A 211 19.58 -5.46 -6.87
CA GLU A 211 18.53 -5.85 -5.94
C GLU A 211 17.54 -6.85 -6.57
N ALA A 212 17.18 -7.88 -5.80
CA ALA A 212 16.05 -8.76 -6.09
C ALA A 212 14.76 -8.18 -5.48
N PRO A 213 13.60 -8.37 -6.11
CA PRO A 213 12.36 -7.76 -5.64
C PRO A 213 11.96 -8.32 -4.26
N LEU A 214 11.42 -7.44 -3.43
CA LEU A 214 10.74 -7.78 -2.18
C LEU A 214 9.41 -8.49 -2.44
N LEU A 215 8.68 -8.03 -3.47
CA LEU A 215 7.39 -8.56 -3.87
C LEU A 215 7.33 -8.59 -5.39
N VAL A 216 6.71 -9.62 -5.95
CA VAL A 216 6.21 -9.60 -7.32
C VAL A 216 4.78 -10.11 -7.37
N GLN A 217 3.97 -9.57 -8.27
CA GLN A 217 2.63 -10.07 -8.57
C GLN A 217 2.44 -10.12 -10.08
N ARG A 218 2.13 -11.30 -10.61
CA ARG A 218 1.96 -11.53 -12.06
C ARG A 218 0.66 -10.96 -12.57
N SER A 219 0.67 -10.48 -13.82
CA SER A 219 -0.51 -10.03 -14.57
C SER A 219 -1.33 -11.19 -15.12
N ASP A 220 -0.67 -12.29 -15.49
CA ASP A 220 -1.26 -13.43 -16.18
C ASP A 220 -0.50 -14.73 -15.85
N ASP A 221 -1.05 -15.86 -16.28
CA ASP A 221 -0.52 -17.18 -15.95
C ASP A 221 0.62 -17.65 -16.87
N THR A 222 1.04 -16.84 -17.85
CA THR A 222 2.17 -17.17 -18.77
C THR A 222 3.54 -16.94 -18.14
N VAL A 223 3.56 -16.41 -16.92
CA VAL A 223 4.78 -16.11 -16.17
C VAL A 223 4.79 -16.77 -14.79
N CYS A 224 6.00 -17.03 -14.30
CA CYS A 224 6.23 -17.60 -12.98
C CYS A 224 5.61 -16.74 -11.87
N ALA A 225 4.79 -17.34 -11.02
CA ALA A 225 4.15 -16.66 -9.89
C ALA A 225 5.12 -16.09 -8.84
N HIS A 226 6.33 -16.63 -8.77
CA HIS A 226 7.33 -16.24 -7.78
C HIS A 226 8.33 -15.19 -8.31
N CYS A 227 8.61 -15.19 -9.62
CA CYS A 227 9.72 -14.40 -10.16
C CYS A 227 9.44 -13.76 -11.51
N LEU A 228 8.20 -13.82 -12.03
CA LEU A 228 7.77 -13.23 -13.31
C LEU A 228 8.56 -13.66 -14.57
N ALA A 229 9.42 -14.67 -14.45
CA ALA A 229 10.08 -15.27 -15.60
C ALA A 229 9.04 -15.82 -16.58
N PRO A 230 9.25 -15.68 -17.91
CA PRO A 230 8.47 -16.43 -18.89
C PRO A 230 8.41 -17.91 -18.54
N LEU A 231 7.24 -18.51 -18.64
CA LEU A 231 7.11 -19.96 -18.71
C LEU A 231 7.26 -20.39 -20.18
N SER A 232 7.74 -21.61 -20.41
CA SER A 232 7.98 -22.08 -21.77
C SER A 232 6.65 -22.46 -22.43
N ALA A 233 6.42 -22.06 -23.69
CA ALA A 233 5.30 -22.59 -24.48
C ALA A 233 5.57 -24.05 -24.87
N ARG A 234 4.54 -24.89 -25.01
CA ARG A 234 4.67 -26.23 -25.62
C ARG A 234 5.34 -26.10 -26.98
N SER A 235 6.54 -26.66 -27.15
CA SER A 235 7.01 -27.00 -28.49
C SER A 235 6.10 -28.13 -28.98
N SER A 236 5.14 -27.85 -29.84
CA SER A 236 4.50 -28.89 -30.64
C SER A 236 5.61 -29.53 -31.47
N SER A 237 6.04 -30.71 -31.07
CA SER A 237 6.91 -31.57 -31.87
C SER A 237 6.16 -31.99 -33.13
N SER A 238 6.24 -31.18 -34.17
CA SER A 238 5.94 -31.57 -35.55
C SER A 238 6.80 -30.73 -36.50
N SER A 239 7.91 -31.34 -36.92
CA SER A 239 8.55 -31.23 -38.24
C SER A 239 8.71 -29.85 -38.89
N GLY A 240 9.97 -29.39 -38.94
CA GLY A 240 10.62 -28.77 -40.11
C GLY A 240 9.93 -27.59 -40.81
N GLY A 241 10.46 -26.38 -40.58
CA GLY A 241 10.19 -25.22 -41.44
C GLY A 241 10.60 -23.92 -40.76
N SER A 242 11.63 -23.27 -41.28
CA SER A 242 12.01 -21.90 -40.94
C SER A 242 10.89 -20.92 -41.28
N ASP A 243 10.49 -20.07 -40.33
CA ASP A 243 10.44 -18.61 -40.51
C ASP A 243 9.95 -17.87 -39.25
N LEU A 244 10.37 -16.60 -39.17
CA LEU A 244 10.23 -15.65 -38.08
C LEU A 244 8.77 -15.51 -37.58
N ALA A 245 8.52 -15.87 -36.31
CA ALA A 245 7.23 -15.63 -35.65
C ALA A 245 7.29 -14.41 -34.72
N ILE A 246 6.57 -13.36 -35.12
CA ILE A 246 6.19 -12.21 -34.29
C ILE A 246 5.25 -12.71 -33.19
N SER A 247 5.64 -12.47 -31.93
CA SER A 247 4.94 -12.93 -30.74
C SER A 247 3.70 -12.05 -30.50
N GLY A 248 2.51 -12.59 -30.77
CA GLY A 248 1.25 -11.88 -30.58
C GLY A 248 0.05 -12.83 -30.57
N ALA A 249 -0.13 -13.57 -29.47
CA ALA A 249 -1.39 -14.14 -28.98
C ALA A 249 -1.07 -14.94 -27.70
N GLY A 250 -1.91 -14.85 -26.67
CA GLY A 250 -1.73 -15.59 -25.44
C GLY A 250 -1.89 -17.10 -25.66
N ASP A 251 -0.79 -17.84 -25.57
CA ASP A 251 -0.81 -19.31 -25.55
C ASP A 251 -1.30 -19.79 -24.17
N SER A 252 -2.46 -20.46 -24.15
CA SER A 252 -3.06 -21.11 -22.99
C SER A 252 -2.29 -22.35 -22.48
N ASP A 253 -1.13 -22.64 -23.06
CA ASP A 253 -0.36 -23.89 -22.90
C ASP A 253 1.06 -23.65 -22.33
N ALA A 254 1.22 -22.63 -21.48
CA ALA A 254 2.50 -22.33 -20.82
C ALA A 254 2.87 -23.42 -19.78
N ILE A 255 3.98 -24.13 -20.00
CA ILE A 255 4.48 -25.19 -19.13
C ILE A 255 5.42 -24.59 -18.07
N GLY A 256 4.95 -24.59 -16.83
CA GLY A 256 5.76 -24.39 -15.63
C GLY A 256 5.74 -25.62 -14.72
N VAL A 257 6.61 -25.63 -13.72
CA VAL A 257 6.51 -26.55 -12.59
C VAL A 257 5.26 -26.16 -11.80
N ALA A 258 4.24 -27.02 -11.78
CA ALA A 258 3.02 -26.78 -11.02
C ALA A 258 3.21 -27.04 -9.52
N CYS A 259 2.38 -26.41 -8.69
CA CYS A 259 2.23 -26.78 -7.29
C CYS A 259 1.64 -28.20 -7.19
N PRO A 260 2.27 -29.16 -6.46
CA PRO A 260 1.77 -30.52 -6.34
C PRO A 260 0.49 -30.64 -5.50
N HIS A 261 0.01 -29.54 -4.92
CA HIS A 261 -1.14 -29.54 -4.02
C HIS A 261 -2.40 -28.93 -4.63
N CYS A 262 -2.26 -27.90 -5.46
CA CYS A 262 -3.42 -27.27 -6.12
C CYS A 262 -3.37 -27.36 -7.64
N GLU A 263 -2.22 -27.68 -8.25
CA GLU A 263 -2.01 -27.77 -9.70
C GLU A 263 -2.30 -26.48 -10.51
N HIS A 264 -2.88 -25.46 -9.90
CA HIS A 264 -3.24 -24.18 -10.55
C HIS A 264 -2.08 -23.17 -10.59
N GLU A 265 -1.22 -23.15 -9.58
CA GLU A 265 -0.12 -22.18 -9.50
C GLU A 265 1.14 -22.75 -10.17
N THR A 266 1.78 -21.95 -11.03
CA THR A 266 2.87 -22.38 -11.92
C THR A 266 4.15 -21.56 -11.73
N TYR A 267 5.30 -22.23 -11.83
CA TYR A 267 6.62 -21.68 -11.54
C TYR A 267 7.63 -22.06 -12.62
N CYS A 268 8.70 -21.26 -12.80
CA CYS A 268 9.73 -21.59 -13.81
C CYS A 268 10.68 -22.71 -13.37
N SER A 269 10.73 -23.05 -12.09
CA SER A 269 11.61 -24.08 -11.52
C SER A 269 11.07 -24.61 -10.20
N THR A 270 11.55 -25.77 -9.77
CA THR A 270 11.28 -26.32 -8.43
C THR A 270 11.76 -25.38 -7.34
N GLY A 271 12.91 -24.71 -7.52
CA GLY A 271 13.40 -23.69 -6.59
C GLY A 271 12.43 -22.53 -6.39
N CYS A 272 11.86 -21.99 -7.48
CA CYS A 272 10.84 -20.94 -7.38
C CYS A 272 9.54 -21.42 -6.74
N ARG A 273 9.11 -22.66 -7.02
CA ARG A 273 7.93 -23.27 -6.38
C ARG A 273 8.13 -23.41 -4.88
N ASP A 274 9.27 -23.96 -4.47
CA ASP A 274 9.56 -24.27 -3.08
C ASP A 274 9.78 -22.97 -2.28
N ALA A 275 10.45 -21.97 -2.86
CA ALA A 275 10.56 -20.63 -2.28
C ALA A 275 9.19 -19.97 -2.12
N ALA A 276 8.34 -19.99 -3.16
CA ALA A 276 6.98 -19.46 -3.06
C ALA A 276 6.16 -20.13 -1.98
N TRP A 277 6.26 -21.46 -1.85
CA TRP A 277 5.60 -22.20 -0.79
C TRP A 277 6.03 -21.73 0.60
N THR A 278 7.34 -21.58 0.82
CA THR A 278 7.93 -21.12 2.08
C THR A 278 7.65 -19.64 2.37
N GLU A 279 7.42 -18.81 1.36
CA GLU A 279 7.27 -17.36 1.56
C GLU A 279 5.81 -16.89 1.62
N TYR A 280 4.88 -17.48 0.86
CA TYR A 280 3.49 -17.03 0.83
C TYR A 280 2.48 -18.09 0.39
N HIS A 281 2.80 -18.92 -0.61
CA HIS A 281 1.82 -19.78 -1.28
C HIS A 281 1.22 -20.85 -0.37
N ALA A 282 1.93 -21.31 0.66
CA ALA A 282 1.40 -22.29 1.62
C ALA A 282 0.08 -21.84 2.29
N CYS A 283 -0.16 -20.54 2.46
CA CYS A 283 -1.40 -20.00 3.02
C CYS A 283 -2.41 -19.51 1.96
N CYS A 284 -2.04 -19.49 0.68
CA CYS A 284 -2.92 -19.15 -0.45
C CYS A 284 -3.35 -20.38 -1.28
N CYS A 285 -2.70 -21.52 -1.08
CA CYS A 285 -2.92 -22.73 -1.88
C CYS A 285 -4.34 -23.27 -1.67
N ALA A 286 -5.06 -23.57 -2.75
CA ALA A 286 -6.45 -24.03 -2.71
C ALA A 286 -6.67 -25.27 -1.83
N SER A 287 -5.69 -26.17 -1.76
CA SER A 287 -5.76 -27.36 -0.89
C SER A 287 -5.67 -27.06 0.62
N ARG A 288 -5.18 -25.89 1.00
CA ARG A 288 -5.01 -25.46 2.40
C ARG A 288 -5.96 -24.34 2.78
N ASN A 289 -6.26 -23.45 1.84
CA ASN A 289 -7.05 -22.25 2.04
C ASN A 289 -7.99 -22.03 0.85
N PRO A 290 -9.14 -22.74 0.80
CA PRO A 290 -10.09 -22.62 -0.30
C PRO A 290 -10.70 -21.21 -0.37
N GLU A 291 -10.94 -20.56 0.78
CA GLU A 291 -11.48 -19.19 0.84
C GLU A 291 -10.53 -18.19 0.17
N MET A 292 -9.24 -18.24 0.50
CA MET A 292 -8.24 -17.37 -0.14
C MET A 292 -8.07 -17.67 -1.64
N ALA A 293 -8.14 -18.95 -2.02
CA ALA A 293 -8.01 -19.35 -3.42
C ALA A 293 -9.21 -18.90 -4.26
N GLU A 294 -10.43 -19.02 -3.74
CA GLU A 294 -11.64 -18.53 -4.38
C GLU A 294 -11.60 -17.01 -4.58
N TRP A 295 -11.28 -16.26 -3.50
CA TRP A 295 -11.12 -14.80 -3.59
C TRP A 295 -10.06 -14.39 -4.62
N SER A 296 -8.89 -15.06 -4.60
CA SER A 296 -7.81 -14.79 -5.56
C SER A 296 -8.20 -15.15 -6.98
N GLY A 297 -8.97 -16.22 -7.16
CA GLY A 297 -9.51 -16.65 -8.45
C GLY A 297 -10.41 -15.59 -9.07
N GLY A 298 -11.35 -15.03 -8.28
CA GLY A 298 -12.22 -13.93 -8.71
C GLY A 298 -11.43 -12.71 -9.18
N MET A 299 -10.40 -12.31 -8.43
CA MET A 299 -9.54 -11.17 -8.83
C MET A 299 -8.73 -11.47 -10.11
N ARG A 300 -8.26 -12.71 -10.31
CA ARG A 300 -7.60 -13.12 -11.56
C ARG A 300 -8.56 -13.10 -12.74
N ASP A 301 -9.83 -13.40 -12.54
CA ASP A 301 -10.84 -13.30 -13.59
C ASP A 301 -11.09 -11.85 -14.02
N VAL A 302 -11.11 -10.91 -13.07
CA VAL A 302 -11.15 -9.47 -13.37
C VAL A 302 -9.93 -9.06 -14.21
N LEU A 303 -8.73 -9.51 -13.83
CA LEU A 303 -7.51 -9.27 -14.61
C LEU A 303 -7.61 -9.77 -16.05
N ARG A 304 -8.07 -11.01 -16.24
CA ARG A 304 -8.20 -11.62 -17.58
C ARG A 304 -9.22 -10.88 -18.44
N ARG A 305 -10.34 -10.45 -17.86
CA ARG A 305 -11.38 -9.67 -18.57
C ARG A 305 -10.87 -8.30 -19.02
N GLY A 306 -10.07 -7.63 -18.19
CA GLY A 306 -9.47 -6.33 -18.55
C GLY A 306 -8.28 -6.41 -19.50
N GLY A 307 -7.60 -7.56 -19.58
CA GLY A 307 -6.44 -7.80 -20.46
C GLY A 307 -6.75 -8.13 -21.93
N GLY A 308 -8.02 -8.20 -22.33
CA GLY A 308 -8.45 -8.59 -23.68
C GLY A 308 -8.21 -7.55 -24.80
N GLY A 309 -7.65 -6.38 -24.49
CA GLY A 309 -7.31 -5.34 -25.48
C GLY A 309 -5.81 -5.33 -25.77
N GLY A 310 -5.42 -5.96 -26.89
CA GLY A 310 -4.03 -6.13 -27.30
C GLY A 310 -3.22 -4.83 -27.48
N GLY A 311 -1.90 -4.99 -27.46
CA GLY A 311 -0.91 -3.92 -27.58
C GLY A 311 -1.22 -2.90 -28.68
N GLY A 312 -1.49 -1.68 -28.25
CA GLY A 312 -1.65 -0.51 -29.10
C GLY A 312 -1.25 0.73 -28.29
N SER A 313 -0.46 1.60 -28.91
CA SER A 313 -0.06 2.90 -28.37
C SER A 313 -1.25 3.64 -27.75
N VAL A 314 -1.03 4.26 -26.59
CA VAL A 314 -1.97 5.17 -25.96
C VAL A 314 -2.29 6.31 -26.95
N SER A 315 -3.45 6.26 -27.59
CA SER A 315 -4.04 7.43 -28.25
C SER A 315 -5.16 7.97 -27.38
N ALA A 316 -5.07 9.26 -27.10
CA ALA A 316 -6.11 10.01 -26.44
C ALA A 316 -7.29 10.19 -27.41
N ALA A 317 -8.43 9.56 -27.10
CA ALA A 317 -9.77 10.14 -27.23
C ALA A 317 -10.82 9.04 -27.05
N THR A 318 -11.71 9.27 -26.07
CA THR A 318 -13.08 8.73 -25.97
C THR A 318 -13.26 7.21 -25.78
N GLY A 319 -13.49 6.79 -24.53
CA GLY A 319 -14.34 5.62 -24.21
C GLY A 319 -13.70 4.33 -23.69
N VAL A 320 -12.38 4.27 -23.42
CA VAL A 320 -11.65 3.02 -23.07
C VAL A 320 -11.06 3.06 -21.63
N GLY A 321 -11.65 3.85 -20.73
CA GLY A 321 -11.06 4.14 -19.41
C GLY A 321 -11.25 3.09 -18.31
N ASP A 322 -12.26 2.22 -18.42
CA ASP A 322 -12.74 1.46 -17.24
C ASP A 322 -12.05 0.09 -17.07
N SER A 323 -11.96 -0.70 -18.14
CA SER A 323 -11.43 -2.08 -18.07
C SER A 323 -9.93 -2.17 -17.73
N SER A 324 -9.13 -1.21 -18.20
CA SER A 324 -7.71 -1.12 -17.86
C SER A 324 -7.48 -0.67 -16.41
N SER A 325 -8.36 0.21 -15.91
CA SER A 325 -8.36 0.66 -14.52
C SER A 325 -8.73 -0.48 -13.56
N GLU A 326 -9.80 -1.22 -13.89
CA GLU A 326 -10.23 -2.40 -13.13
C GLU A 326 -9.16 -3.49 -13.06
N ALA A 327 -8.49 -3.79 -14.18
CA ALA A 327 -7.38 -4.74 -14.19
C ALA A 327 -6.23 -4.28 -13.29
N ARG A 328 -5.86 -2.99 -13.35
CA ARG A 328 -4.81 -2.45 -12.48
C ARG A 328 -5.20 -2.51 -11.00
N ALA A 329 -6.46 -2.25 -10.68
CA ALA A 329 -7.00 -2.39 -9.32
C ALA A 329 -6.93 -3.85 -8.85
N ALA A 330 -7.40 -4.80 -9.66
CA ALA A 330 -7.34 -6.23 -9.35
C ALA A 330 -5.89 -6.73 -9.14
N LEU A 331 -4.94 -6.24 -9.96
CA LEU A 331 -3.52 -6.56 -9.81
C LEU A 331 -2.97 -6.09 -8.47
N SER A 332 -3.36 -4.87 -8.08
CA SER A 332 -2.97 -4.26 -6.82
C SER A 332 -3.58 -5.01 -5.62
N CYS A 333 -4.86 -5.40 -5.72
CA CYS A 333 -5.53 -6.24 -4.71
C CYS A 333 -4.79 -7.57 -4.50
N LEU A 334 -4.40 -8.25 -5.58
CA LEU A 334 -3.63 -9.50 -5.50
C LEU A 334 -2.25 -9.30 -4.88
N ALA A 335 -1.59 -8.18 -5.16
CA ALA A 335 -0.29 -7.86 -4.55
C ALA A 335 -0.41 -7.55 -3.05
N VAL A 336 -1.41 -6.78 -2.63
CA VAL A 336 -1.72 -6.53 -1.21
C VAL A 336 -2.05 -7.83 -0.49
N ALA A 337 -2.89 -8.68 -1.08
CA ALA A 337 -3.19 -10.01 -0.57
C ALA A 337 -1.93 -10.87 -0.40
N LYS A 338 -1.00 -10.83 -1.37
CA LYS A 338 0.27 -11.54 -1.30
C LYS A 338 1.17 -10.99 -0.18
N LEU A 339 1.19 -9.68 0.08
CA LEU A 339 1.88 -9.10 1.24
C LEU A 339 1.26 -9.60 2.55
N CYS A 340 -0.07 -9.64 2.67
CA CYS A 340 -0.74 -10.20 3.84
C CYS A 340 -0.42 -11.69 4.04
N ALA A 341 -0.35 -12.46 2.95
CA ALA A 341 0.06 -13.86 2.98
C ALA A 341 1.52 -14.03 3.45
N MET A 342 2.46 -13.23 2.94
CA MET A 342 3.85 -13.21 3.40
C MET A 342 3.93 -12.89 4.90
N ALA A 343 3.18 -11.89 5.36
CA ALA A 343 3.12 -11.51 6.77
C ALA A 343 2.56 -12.64 7.65
N THR A 344 1.55 -13.35 7.16
CA THR A 344 0.96 -14.53 7.83
C THR A 344 1.99 -15.64 7.99
N VAL A 345 2.71 -15.99 6.92
CA VAL A 345 3.75 -17.02 6.96
C VAL A 345 4.87 -16.64 7.91
N GLN A 346 5.26 -15.36 7.93
CA GLN A 346 6.30 -14.84 8.81
C GLN A 346 5.82 -14.54 10.24
N GLN A 347 4.53 -14.70 10.54
CA GLN A 347 3.92 -14.36 11.85
C GLN A 347 4.22 -12.91 12.25
N ARG A 348 4.08 -11.98 11.30
CA ARG A 348 4.30 -10.54 11.48
C ARG A 348 3.07 -9.75 11.10
N HIS A 349 3.01 -8.52 11.61
CA HIS A 349 2.09 -7.52 11.09
C HIS A 349 2.50 -7.15 9.64
N PRO A 350 1.56 -6.99 8.68
CA PRO A 350 1.91 -6.70 7.28
C PRO A 350 2.79 -5.47 7.08
N LEU A 351 2.48 -4.36 7.76
CA LEU A 351 3.29 -3.13 7.70
C LEU A 351 4.66 -3.25 8.39
N SER A 352 4.94 -4.37 9.05
CA SER A 352 6.23 -4.67 9.69
C SER A 352 7.04 -5.70 8.92
N LEU A 353 6.66 -6.03 7.68
CA LEU A 353 7.48 -6.87 6.80
C LEU A 353 8.85 -6.19 6.54
N PRO A 354 9.97 -6.92 6.67
CA PRO A 354 11.30 -6.35 6.39
C PRO A 354 11.37 -5.77 4.98
N GLY A 355 12.02 -4.61 4.82
CA GLY A 355 12.07 -3.90 3.54
C GLY A 355 10.81 -3.08 3.27
N LEU A 356 9.61 -3.66 3.42
CA LEU A 356 8.34 -2.91 3.28
C LEU A 356 8.24 -1.79 4.33
N ALA A 357 8.61 -2.10 5.58
CA ALA A 357 8.60 -1.16 6.69
C ALA A 357 9.55 0.04 6.51
N SER A 358 10.50 -0.03 5.55
CA SER A 358 11.37 1.08 5.19
C SER A 358 10.75 2.08 4.21
N LEU A 359 9.68 1.68 3.52
CA LEU A 359 9.03 2.47 2.49
C LEU A 359 8.17 3.58 3.07
N ARG A 360 7.91 4.61 2.25
CA ARG A 360 6.95 5.68 2.52
C ARG A 360 5.92 5.67 1.39
N GLY A 361 4.70 6.10 1.67
CA GLY A 361 3.63 6.08 0.67
C GLY A 361 2.59 7.14 0.95
N VAL A 362 1.89 7.54 -0.11
CA VAL A 362 0.70 8.40 -0.04
C VAL A 362 -0.38 7.77 -0.90
N ALA A 363 -1.62 7.82 -0.42
CA ALA A 363 -2.79 7.44 -1.21
C ALA A 363 -3.88 8.47 -1.03
N ASP A 364 -4.41 8.96 -2.15
CA ASP A 364 -5.65 9.70 -2.20
C ASP A 364 -6.79 8.73 -2.55
N TYR A 365 -7.93 8.91 -1.90
CA TYR A 365 -9.07 8.02 -2.10
C TYR A 365 -10.38 8.73 -1.80
N GLN A 366 -11.42 8.28 -2.51
CA GLN A 366 -12.78 8.67 -2.21
C GLN A 366 -13.28 7.92 -0.96
N PRO A 367 -13.73 8.62 0.10
CA PRO A 367 -14.13 8.00 1.37
C PRO A 367 -15.19 6.91 1.27
N ALA A 368 -16.25 7.14 0.48
CA ALA A 368 -17.34 6.18 0.31
C ALA A 368 -16.88 4.88 -0.38
N THR A 369 -16.07 5.01 -1.45
CA THR A 369 -15.51 3.88 -2.18
C THR A 369 -14.52 3.10 -1.31
N ALA A 370 -13.65 3.79 -0.58
CA ALA A 370 -12.70 3.15 0.33
C ALA A 370 -13.41 2.33 1.42
N LEU A 371 -14.42 2.91 2.09
CA LEU A 371 -15.22 2.21 3.09
C LEU A 371 -15.91 0.95 2.55
N CYS A 372 -16.41 1.01 1.31
CA CYS A 372 -17.07 -0.13 0.69
C CYS A 372 -16.06 -1.19 0.24
N GLU A 373 -15.12 -0.82 -0.62
CA GLU A 373 -14.26 -1.76 -1.33
C GLU A 373 -13.03 -2.17 -0.51
N ILE A 374 -12.31 -1.20 0.06
CA ILE A 374 -11.13 -1.47 0.90
C ILE A 374 -11.57 -2.09 2.23
N GLY A 375 -12.68 -1.63 2.79
CA GLY A 375 -13.32 -2.24 3.95
C GLY A 375 -13.70 -3.71 3.71
N ALA A 376 -14.37 -4.01 2.59
CA ALA A 376 -14.72 -5.40 2.22
C ALA A 376 -13.47 -6.26 1.99
N LEU A 377 -12.44 -5.71 1.33
CA LEU A 377 -11.17 -6.39 1.12
C LEU A 377 -10.48 -6.72 2.46
N ALA A 378 -10.44 -5.77 3.40
CA ALA A 378 -9.85 -5.99 4.72
C ALA A 378 -10.57 -7.11 5.48
N VAL A 379 -11.91 -7.15 5.43
CA VAL A 379 -12.70 -8.23 6.04
C VAL A 379 -12.39 -9.58 5.39
N ALA A 380 -12.40 -9.66 4.05
CA ALA A 380 -12.12 -10.88 3.32
C ALA A 380 -10.71 -11.42 3.60
N LEU A 381 -9.69 -10.57 3.54
CA LEU A 381 -8.30 -10.98 3.82
C LEU A 381 -8.09 -11.32 5.29
N SER A 382 -8.70 -10.57 6.22
CA SER A 382 -8.63 -10.84 7.66
C SER A 382 -9.18 -12.23 7.99
N ALA A 383 -10.33 -12.60 7.42
CA ALA A 383 -10.93 -13.91 7.58
C ALA A 383 -10.07 -15.02 6.94
N ALA A 384 -9.79 -14.89 5.63
CA ALA A 384 -9.09 -15.90 4.86
C ALA A 384 -7.68 -16.19 5.38
N LEU A 385 -6.94 -15.16 5.83
CA LEU A 385 -5.57 -15.30 6.34
C LEU A 385 -5.48 -15.37 7.86
N ARG A 386 -6.61 -15.34 8.57
CA ARG A 386 -6.70 -15.36 10.04
C ARG A 386 -5.88 -14.24 10.69
N GLN A 387 -6.01 -13.02 10.15
CA GLN A 387 -5.35 -11.82 10.63
C GLN A 387 -6.37 -10.89 11.32
N PRO A 388 -6.70 -11.09 12.62
CA PRO A 388 -7.81 -10.38 13.29
C PRO A 388 -7.58 -8.87 13.48
N HIS A 389 -6.37 -8.38 13.22
CA HIS A 389 -5.97 -6.98 13.33
C HIS A 389 -5.67 -6.34 11.96
N LEU A 390 -6.08 -6.98 10.86
CA LEU A 390 -6.03 -6.39 9.53
C LEU A 390 -7.29 -5.55 9.33
N TYR A 391 -7.21 -4.25 9.61
CA TYR A 391 -8.31 -3.31 9.39
C TYR A 391 -8.17 -2.60 8.05
N MET A 392 -9.15 -1.76 7.74
CA MET A 392 -9.13 -0.97 6.51
C MET A 392 -7.89 -0.09 6.43
N GLU A 393 -7.41 0.42 7.58
CA GLU A 393 -6.19 1.22 7.67
C GLU A 393 -4.96 0.48 7.15
N GLU A 394 -4.73 -0.76 7.61
CA GLU A 394 -3.57 -1.54 7.19
C GLU A 394 -3.62 -1.83 5.69
N VAL A 395 -4.79 -2.21 5.17
CA VAL A 395 -4.96 -2.50 3.74
C VAL A 395 -4.73 -1.25 2.90
N LEU A 396 -5.29 -0.11 3.31
CA LEU A 396 -5.11 1.16 2.61
C LEU A 396 -3.65 1.64 2.68
N SER A 397 -2.98 1.42 3.80
CA SER A 397 -1.55 1.68 3.96
C SER A 397 -0.71 0.82 3.02
N LEU A 398 -1.05 -0.47 2.85
CA LEU A 398 -0.37 -1.36 1.90
C LEU A 398 -0.57 -0.88 0.45
N PHE A 399 -1.75 -0.39 0.08
CA PHE A 399 -1.97 0.24 -1.23
C PHE A 399 -1.12 1.50 -1.42
N ALA A 400 -1.09 2.39 -0.43
CA ALA A 400 -0.27 3.61 -0.48
C ALA A 400 1.21 3.28 -0.70
N LEU A 401 1.73 2.29 0.05
CA LEU A 401 3.11 1.81 -0.10
C LEU A 401 3.33 1.17 -1.48
N LEU A 402 2.39 0.35 -1.95
CA LEU A 402 2.49 -0.31 -3.26
C LEU A 402 2.50 0.72 -4.39
N GLN A 403 1.47 1.56 -4.50
CA GLN A 403 1.29 2.51 -5.59
C GLN A 403 2.42 3.55 -5.68
N THR A 404 2.97 3.95 -4.53
CA THR A 404 4.07 4.92 -4.49
C THR A 404 5.40 4.31 -4.95
N ASN A 405 5.62 3.01 -4.72
CA ASN A 405 6.94 2.37 -4.86
C ASN A 405 7.00 1.27 -5.93
N GLU A 406 5.87 0.91 -6.54
CA GLU A 406 5.83 -0.17 -7.53
C GLU A 406 6.61 0.17 -8.80
N LEU A 407 7.36 -0.82 -9.27
CA LEU A 407 7.90 -0.85 -10.60
C LEU A 407 6.97 -1.71 -11.46
N CYS A 408 6.10 -1.07 -12.23
CA CYS A 408 5.22 -1.76 -13.16
C CYS A 408 6.01 -2.29 -14.35
N ALA A 409 5.88 -3.58 -14.63
CA ALA A 409 6.43 -4.24 -15.80
C ALA A 409 5.27 -4.80 -16.65
N PRO A 410 5.48 -5.08 -17.95
CA PRO A 410 4.44 -5.67 -18.79
C PRO A 410 3.84 -6.98 -18.26
N ARG A 411 4.58 -7.68 -17.39
CA ARG A 411 4.25 -9.00 -16.84
C ARG A 411 3.70 -8.96 -15.41
N GLY A 412 3.48 -7.76 -14.87
CA GLY A 412 3.01 -7.55 -13.50
C GLY A 412 3.76 -6.46 -12.76
N ILE A 413 3.58 -6.41 -11.45
CA ILE A 413 4.18 -5.39 -10.57
C ILE A 413 5.26 -6.00 -9.69
N ALA A 414 6.26 -5.19 -9.34
CA ALA A 414 7.32 -5.55 -8.42
C ALA A 414 7.62 -4.42 -7.44
N LEU A 415 7.93 -4.77 -6.18
CA LEU A 415 8.45 -3.84 -5.18
C LEU A 415 9.90 -4.15 -4.86
N TYR A 416 10.67 -3.10 -4.61
CA TYR A 416 12.07 -3.16 -4.21
C TYR A 416 12.27 -2.31 -2.96
N THR A 417 13.30 -2.59 -2.17
CA THR A 417 13.60 -1.81 -0.96
C THR A 417 14.57 -0.68 -1.30
N ALA A 418 15.77 -1.02 -1.80
CA ALA A 418 16.82 -0.04 -2.06
C ALA A 418 16.52 0.82 -3.30
N LEU A 419 15.98 0.22 -4.38
CA LEU A 419 15.63 0.97 -5.59
C LEU A 419 14.48 1.97 -5.37
N SER A 420 13.62 1.74 -4.39
CA SER A 420 12.55 2.67 -4.01
C SER A 420 13.07 3.93 -3.28
N MET A 421 14.36 3.97 -2.93
CA MET A 421 15.01 5.15 -2.35
C MET A 421 15.55 6.12 -3.43
N LEU A 422 15.39 5.80 -4.72
CA LEU A 422 15.84 6.66 -5.81
C LEU A 422 14.82 7.76 -6.07
N ASN A 423 15.29 9.00 -6.16
CA ASN A 423 14.46 10.15 -6.50
C ASN A 423 14.32 10.34 -8.00
N HIS A 424 13.29 11.11 -8.38
CA HIS A 424 12.99 11.44 -9.76
C HIS A 424 13.89 12.56 -10.33
N SER A 425 14.32 12.40 -11.58
CA SER A 425 14.76 13.50 -12.44
C SER A 425 14.28 13.28 -13.88
N CYS A 426 13.77 14.33 -14.55
CA CYS A 426 13.45 14.28 -15.98
C CYS A 426 14.72 14.21 -16.86
N ASP A 427 15.88 14.52 -16.29
CA ASP A 427 17.21 14.36 -16.86
C ASP A 427 18.04 13.48 -15.89
N PRO A 428 17.84 12.15 -15.90
CA PRO A 428 18.40 11.25 -14.90
C PRO A 428 19.88 10.95 -15.16
N ASN A 429 20.63 10.68 -14.09
CA ASN A 429 22.02 10.19 -14.20
C ASN A 429 22.13 8.66 -14.07
N CYS A 430 21.03 7.99 -13.72
CA CYS A 430 20.96 6.54 -13.60
C CYS A 430 19.75 5.94 -14.34
N ALA A 431 19.84 4.65 -14.66
CA ALA A 431 18.71 3.85 -15.15
C ALA A 431 18.60 2.54 -14.39
N VAL A 432 17.37 2.07 -14.19
CA VAL A 432 17.09 0.73 -13.67
C VAL A 432 16.94 -0.22 -14.85
N VAL A 433 17.80 -1.23 -14.93
CA VAL A 433 17.81 -2.21 -16.01
C VAL A 433 17.55 -3.62 -15.48
N GLY A 434 16.93 -4.47 -16.30
CA GLY A 434 16.77 -5.89 -15.99
C GLY A 434 18.09 -6.66 -16.15
N ALA A 435 18.19 -7.81 -15.46
CA ALA A 435 19.37 -8.69 -15.53
C ALA A 435 19.77 -9.08 -16.97
N ASP A 436 18.81 -9.19 -17.90
CA ASP A 436 19.06 -9.56 -19.30
C ASP A 436 19.78 -8.46 -20.12
N ALA A 437 19.68 -7.21 -19.69
CA ALA A 437 20.32 -6.05 -20.33
C ALA A 437 21.77 -5.82 -19.84
N ALA A 438 22.25 -6.62 -18.89
CA ALA A 438 23.64 -6.59 -18.47
C ALA A 438 24.57 -7.12 -19.58
N ALA A 439 25.74 -6.50 -19.73
CA ALA A 439 26.71 -6.85 -20.76
C ALA A 439 27.05 -8.36 -20.76
N PRO A 440 27.25 -8.97 -21.94
CA PRO A 440 27.63 -10.38 -22.05
C PRO A 440 28.93 -10.61 -21.26
N GLY A 441 28.89 -11.50 -20.26
CA GLY A 441 30.01 -11.82 -19.36
C GLY A 441 29.72 -11.69 -17.86
N GLN A 442 28.63 -11.03 -17.45
CA GLN A 442 28.20 -10.93 -16.03
C GLN A 442 27.00 -11.84 -15.66
N ARG A 443 26.70 -12.83 -16.51
CA ARG A 443 25.53 -13.73 -16.41
C ARG A 443 25.76 -14.96 -15.54
N VAL A 444 26.31 -14.80 -14.34
CA VAL A 444 26.44 -15.94 -13.41
C VAL A 444 25.52 -15.71 -12.20
N GLY A 445 24.46 -16.51 -12.09
CA GLY A 445 23.66 -16.67 -10.86
C GLY A 445 22.60 -15.61 -10.55
N ARG A 446 22.09 -14.84 -11.53
CA ARG A 446 21.11 -13.77 -11.29
C ARG A 446 19.68 -14.22 -11.54
N GLY A 447 18.77 -13.91 -10.62
CA GLY A 447 17.35 -14.22 -10.74
C GLY A 447 16.62 -13.37 -11.79
N PRO A 448 15.51 -13.86 -12.37
CA PRO A 448 14.84 -13.27 -13.54
C PRO A 448 14.18 -11.89 -13.31
N MET A 449 14.04 -11.44 -12.06
CA MET A 449 13.56 -10.09 -11.71
C MET A 449 14.58 -9.28 -10.93
N GLU A 450 15.83 -9.76 -10.84
CA GLU A 450 16.90 -8.94 -10.29
C GLU A 450 17.10 -7.70 -11.18
N LYS A 451 17.12 -6.53 -10.56
CA LYS A 451 17.33 -5.24 -11.21
C LYS A 451 18.68 -4.67 -10.83
N GLN A 452 19.26 -3.93 -11.77
CA GLN A 452 20.51 -3.19 -11.56
C GLN A 452 20.26 -1.70 -11.76
N LEU A 453 20.86 -0.90 -10.89
CA LEU A 453 21.02 0.53 -11.12
C LEU A 453 22.34 0.76 -11.85
N VAL A 454 22.30 1.36 -13.04
CA VAL A 454 23.49 1.66 -13.84
C VAL A 454 23.62 3.16 -14.09
N ALA A 455 24.85 3.67 -14.10
CA ALA A 455 25.13 5.07 -14.42
C ALA A 455 24.95 5.33 -15.93
N LEU A 456 24.24 6.39 -16.30
CA LEU A 456 24.06 6.82 -17.69
C LEU A 456 25.19 7.71 -18.19
N ARG A 457 25.80 8.46 -17.27
CA ARG A 457 26.94 9.36 -17.49
C ARG A 457 27.92 9.25 -16.32
N PRO A 458 29.11 9.87 -16.38
CA PRO A 458 29.95 10.02 -15.20
C PRO A 458 29.18 10.73 -14.07
N ILE A 459 29.29 10.19 -12.85
CA ILE A 459 28.64 10.70 -11.64
C ILE A 459 29.74 11.10 -10.65
N ARG A 460 29.62 12.28 -10.07
CA ARG A 460 30.60 12.81 -9.11
C ARG A 460 30.39 12.22 -7.72
N ASP A 461 31.44 12.26 -6.90
CA ASP A 461 31.32 11.97 -5.47
C ASP A 461 30.30 12.92 -4.80
N GLY A 462 29.45 12.38 -3.94
CA GLY A 462 28.35 13.10 -3.29
C GLY A 462 27.16 13.46 -4.18
N GLU A 463 27.18 13.12 -5.48
CA GLU A 463 26.05 13.44 -6.38
C GLU A 463 24.85 12.52 -6.11
N GLN A 464 23.64 13.10 -6.06
CA GLN A 464 22.41 12.31 -5.89
C GLN A 464 22.14 11.44 -7.12
N LEU A 465 21.78 10.18 -6.87
CA LEU A 465 21.42 9.22 -7.89
C LEU A 465 19.93 9.33 -8.18
N CYS A 466 19.59 9.71 -9.41
CA CYS A 466 18.21 9.94 -9.84
C CYS A 466 17.86 9.12 -11.07
N VAL A 467 16.62 8.65 -11.11
CA VAL A 467 16.04 7.91 -12.23
C VAL A 467 14.82 8.66 -12.77
N ASN A 468 14.36 8.31 -13.96
CA ASN A 468 13.08 8.79 -14.47
C ASN A 468 11.99 7.77 -14.18
N TYR A 469 11.07 8.10 -13.28
CA TYR A 469 9.95 7.23 -12.87
C TYR A 469 9.04 6.78 -14.02
N ASN A 470 8.97 7.52 -15.13
CA ASN A 470 8.23 7.11 -16.31
C ASN A 470 9.06 7.42 -17.57
N ALA A 471 10.25 6.81 -17.66
CA ALA A 471 11.22 7.10 -18.72
C ALA A 471 10.63 7.04 -20.15
N ASN A 472 9.76 6.07 -20.42
CA ASN A 472 9.12 5.89 -21.73
C ASN A 472 8.12 7.00 -22.07
N LEU A 473 7.47 7.59 -21.06
CA LEU A 473 6.43 8.60 -21.24
C LEU A 473 7.03 10.02 -21.17
N MET A 474 7.79 10.32 -20.12
CA MET A 474 8.22 11.69 -19.78
C MET A 474 9.26 12.28 -20.73
N ALA A 475 9.94 11.48 -21.53
CA ALA A 475 10.93 12.00 -22.48
C ALA A 475 10.29 12.95 -23.52
N GLN A 476 9.05 12.66 -23.93
CA GLN A 476 8.33 13.33 -25.01
C GLN A 476 7.32 14.38 -24.50
N LEU A 477 7.08 14.44 -23.18
CA LEU A 477 6.09 15.32 -22.59
C LEU A 477 6.59 16.76 -22.41
N SER A 478 5.66 17.71 -22.53
CA SER A 478 5.90 19.12 -22.24
C SER A 478 6.24 19.35 -20.76
N TYR A 479 6.82 20.50 -20.43
CA TYR A 479 7.05 20.90 -19.03
C TYR A 479 5.77 20.78 -18.18
N ALA A 480 4.64 21.28 -18.68
CA ALA A 480 3.37 21.27 -17.96
C ALA A 480 2.89 19.85 -17.67
N ASP A 481 2.95 18.96 -18.65
CA ASP A 481 2.51 17.57 -18.51
C ASP A 481 3.41 16.78 -17.56
N ARG A 482 4.73 17.03 -17.59
CA ARG A 482 5.66 16.40 -16.64
C ARG A 482 5.40 16.85 -15.21
N GLN A 483 5.13 18.14 -14.99
CA GLN A 483 4.78 18.64 -13.65
C GLN A 483 3.44 18.07 -13.17
N ALA A 484 2.44 17.96 -14.04
CA ALA A 484 1.17 17.32 -13.70
C ALA A 484 1.36 15.85 -13.31
N LEU A 485 2.20 15.10 -14.04
CA LEU A 485 2.51 13.70 -13.72
C LEU A 485 3.31 13.55 -12.41
N CYS A 486 4.19 14.49 -12.08
CA CYS A 486 4.86 14.53 -10.77
C CYS A 486 3.88 14.87 -9.64
N ALA A 487 2.94 15.79 -9.88
CA ALA A 487 1.92 16.17 -8.91
C ALA A 487 1.00 15.01 -8.55
N GLN A 488 0.69 14.12 -9.50
CA GLN A 488 -0.03 12.85 -9.23
C GLN A 488 0.74 11.90 -8.29
N ARG A 489 2.04 12.11 -8.09
CA ARG A 489 2.88 11.40 -7.10
C ARG A 489 3.25 12.30 -5.91
N HIS A 490 2.51 13.39 -5.69
CA HIS A 490 2.67 14.31 -4.56
C HIS A 490 4.02 15.05 -4.50
N PHE A 491 4.64 15.34 -5.65
CA PHE A 491 5.85 16.17 -5.66
C PHE A 491 5.95 17.09 -6.89
N THR A 492 6.81 18.09 -6.80
CA THR A 492 7.17 18.99 -7.91
C THR A 492 8.61 18.71 -8.33
N CYS A 493 8.87 18.52 -9.63
CA CYS A 493 10.21 18.23 -10.10
C CYS A 493 11.01 19.51 -10.34
N HIS A 494 12.18 19.62 -9.70
CA HIS A 494 13.10 20.75 -9.82
C HIS A 494 14.42 20.38 -10.52
N CYS A 495 14.42 19.35 -11.38
CA CYS A 495 15.63 18.98 -12.14
C CYS A 495 16.03 20.08 -13.14
N PRO A 496 17.27 20.08 -13.67
CA PRO A 496 17.74 21.11 -14.61
C PRO A 496 16.81 21.32 -15.81
N ARG A 497 16.26 20.23 -16.39
CA ARG A 497 15.29 20.29 -17.49
C ARG A 497 14.00 21.03 -17.10
N CYS A 498 13.47 20.76 -15.89
CA CYS A 498 12.27 21.43 -15.40
C CYS A 498 12.52 22.88 -14.98
N ILE A 499 13.70 23.22 -14.45
CA ILE A 499 14.08 24.60 -14.14
C ILE A 499 14.12 25.44 -15.43
N ARG A 500 14.65 24.88 -16.52
CA ARG A 500 14.68 25.53 -17.84
C ARG A 500 13.32 25.56 -18.55
N ARG A 501 12.30 24.87 -18.03
CA ARG A 501 10.95 24.73 -18.62
C ARG A 501 10.96 24.18 -20.06
N GLU A 502 11.94 23.34 -20.38
CA GLU A 502 11.99 22.51 -21.60
C GLU A 502 10.89 21.44 -21.55
#